data_AF-A0A523Y7E6-F1
#
_entry.id   AF-A0A523Y7E6-F1
#
_cell.length_a   1.000
_cell.length_b   1.000
_cell.length_c   1.000
_cell.angle_alpha   90.00
_cell.angle_beta   90.00
_cell.angle_gamma   90.00
#
_symmetry.space_group_name_H-M   'P 1'
#
loop_
_entity.id
_entity.type
_entity.pdbx_description
1 polymer ?
#
loop_
_entity_poly.entity_id
_entity_poly.type
_entity_poly.pdbx_seq_one_letter_code
_entity_poly.pdbx_strand_id
1 'polypeptide(L)'
;MYQFKFDPTKSGLRKVLREYEELALRFLWEIGEEGAGSGLIWKVVNEKLKPGGSISRTSVIFAMNRFVDQGVLGFRDATGKRGHHKIYYPLMDEEGYKMYIVKTIIESMMRDFPEETKEVLKAYK
;
A
#
# COMPACT_ATOMS: atom_id res chain seq x y z
N MET A 1 -0.14 1.89 -15.69
CA MET A 1 -0.91 1.88 -14.43
C MET A 1 -0.37 0.72 -13.60
N TYR A 2 0.33 0.98 -12.49
CA TYR A 2 0.96 -0.08 -11.70
C TYR A 2 -0.09 -0.81 -10.85
N GLN A 3 -0.50 -2.00 -11.29
CA GLN A 3 -1.36 -2.90 -10.52
C GLN A 3 -0.55 -3.66 -9.45
N PHE A 4 -1.19 -3.94 -8.32
CA PHE A 4 -0.66 -4.86 -7.32
C PHE A 4 -0.76 -6.30 -7.81
N LYS A 5 0.16 -7.17 -7.36
CA LYS A 5 0.09 -8.61 -7.63
C LYS A 5 -0.81 -9.26 -6.58
N PHE A 6 -1.90 -9.89 -7.00
CA PHE A 6 -2.78 -10.65 -6.12
C PHE A 6 -2.30 -12.10 -5.95
N ASP A 7 -2.16 -12.55 -4.71
CA ASP A 7 -1.84 -13.93 -4.33
C ASP A 7 -2.99 -14.50 -3.48
N PRO A 8 -3.82 -15.42 -4.02
CA PRO A 8 -4.95 -15.99 -3.29
C PRO A 8 -4.52 -16.86 -2.11
N THR A 9 -3.28 -17.34 -2.06
CA THR A 9 -2.76 -18.23 -1.00
C THR A 9 -2.38 -17.49 0.27
N LYS A 10 -2.21 -16.16 0.21
CA LYS A 10 -1.90 -15.31 1.36
C LYS A 10 -3.16 -14.83 2.07
N SER A 11 -3.01 -14.30 3.27
CA SER A 11 -4.11 -13.77 4.10
C SER A 11 -4.05 -12.25 4.22
N GLY A 12 -5.22 -11.62 4.41
CA GLY A 12 -5.33 -10.17 4.64
C GLY A 12 -4.65 -9.32 3.57
N LEU A 13 -3.97 -8.26 3.99
CA LEU A 13 -3.24 -7.35 3.11
C LEU A 13 -2.03 -8.03 2.42
N ARG A 14 -1.53 -9.15 2.95
CA ARG A 14 -0.44 -9.93 2.32
C ARG A 14 -0.83 -10.57 1.00
N LYS A 15 -2.12 -10.58 0.66
CA LYS A 15 -2.59 -10.94 -0.69
C LYS A 15 -2.04 -9.99 -1.75
N VAL A 16 -1.73 -8.75 -1.41
CA VAL A 16 -1.30 -7.73 -2.38
C VAL A 16 -0.08 -6.92 -1.95
N LEU A 17 0.29 -6.99 -0.67
CA LEU A 17 1.43 -6.30 -0.09
C LEU A 17 2.52 -7.27 0.35
N ARG A 18 3.77 -6.85 0.14
CA ARG A 18 4.91 -7.43 0.85
C ARG A 18 4.89 -7.00 2.31
N GLU A 19 5.65 -7.70 3.14
CA GLU A 19 5.73 -7.42 4.58
C GLU A 19 6.05 -5.98 4.93
N TYR A 20 7.14 -5.47 4.37
CA TYR A 20 7.60 -4.13 4.65
C TYR A 20 6.62 -3.06 4.15
N GLU A 21 5.82 -3.38 3.12
CA GLU A 21 4.84 -2.46 2.54
C GLU A 21 3.61 -2.35 3.45
N GLU A 22 3.13 -3.49 3.97
CA GLU A 22 2.06 -3.50 4.97
C GLU A 22 2.50 -2.76 6.25
N LEU A 23 3.71 -3.02 6.74
CA LEU A 23 4.25 -2.32 7.91
C LEU A 23 4.35 -0.81 7.69
N ALA A 24 4.79 -0.39 6.50
CA ALA A 24 4.88 1.03 6.15
C ALA A 24 3.50 1.71 6.10
N LEU A 25 2.51 1.08 5.43
CA LEU A 25 1.16 1.63 5.36
C LEU A 25 0.49 1.69 6.73
N ARG A 26 0.60 0.63 7.54
CA ARG A 26 0.08 0.62 8.91
C ARG A 26 0.66 1.75 9.76
N PHE A 27 1.96 1.98 9.66
CA PHE A 27 2.60 3.11 10.33
C PHE A 27 2.06 4.46 9.83
N LEU A 28 1.90 4.63 8.51
CA LEU A 28 1.34 5.87 7.96
C LEU A 28 -0.13 6.08 8.33
N TRP A 29 -0.94 5.03 8.42
CA TRP A 29 -2.32 5.10 8.92
C TRP A 29 -2.38 5.47 10.40
N GLU A 30 -1.44 4.98 11.22
CA GLU A 30 -1.35 5.28 12.64
C GLU A 30 -1.02 6.76 12.90
N ILE A 31 -0.08 7.35 12.14
CA ILE A 31 0.31 8.76 12.30
C ILE A 31 -0.64 9.75 11.61
N GLY A 32 -1.47 9.28 10.67
CA GLY A 32 -2.43 10.13 9.96
C GLY A 32 -1.78 11.25 9.13
N GLU A 33 -2.44 12.41 9.08
CA GLU A 33 -2.09 13.57 8.24
C GLU A 33 -0.71 14.19 8.55
N GLU A 34 -0.12 13.89 9.71
CA GLU A 34 1.25 14.29 10.00
C GLU A 34 2.22 13.68 8.98
N GLY A 35 1.95 12.43 8.57
CA GLY A 35 2.77 11.73 7.60
C GLY A 35 4.21 11.53 8.05
N ALA A 36 5.02 10.90 7.19
CA ALA A 36 6.42 10.65 7.49
C ALA A 36 7.31 10.70 6.27
N GLY A 37 8.56 11.10 6.49
CA GLY A 37 9.61 11.00 5.49
C GLY A 37 10.13 9.55 5.36
N SER A 38 10.66 9.21 4.19
CA SER A 38 11.15 7.85 3.90
C SER A 38 12.21 7.32 4.86
N GLY A 39 12.97 8.21 5.53
CA GLY A 39 13.96 7.80 6.53
C GLY A 39 13.32 7.26 7.81
N LEU A 40 12.27 7.92 8.31
CA LEU A 40 11.53 7.47 9.48
C LEU A 40 10.75 6.19 9.18
N ILE A 41 10.05 6.15 8.03
CA ILE A 41 9.33 4.96 7.59
C ILE A 41 10.29 3.76 7.50
N TRP A 42 11.45 3.93 6.86
CA TRP A 42 12.46 2.88 6.75
C TRP A 42 12.95 2.38 8.11
N LYS A 43 13.18 3.29 9.07
CA LYS A 43 13.61 2.92 10.43
C LYS A 43 12.55 2.07 11.12
N VAL A 44 11.30 2.55 11.20
CA VAL A 44 10.18 1.85 11.84
C VAL A 44 9.94 0.49 11.20
N VAL A 45 9.99 0.41 9.87
CA VAL A 45 9.82 -0.84 9.13
C VAL A 45 10.91 -1.84 9.50
N ASN A 46 12.19 -1.46 9.48
CA ASN A 46 13.27 -2.40 9.81
C ASN A 46 13.29 -2.80 11.28
N GLU A 47 12.83 -1.94 12.20
CA GLU A 47 12.65 -2.31 13.62
C GLU A 47 11.53 -3.35 13.82
N LYS A 48 10.50 -3.33 12.97
CA LYS A 48 9.35 -4.26 13.04
C LYS A 48 9.53 -5.52 12.18
N LEU A 49 10.54 -5.57 11.30
CA LEU A 49 10.85 -6.77 10.52
C LEU A 49 11.37 -7.89 11.44
N LYS A 50 11.04 -9.13 11.11
CA LYS A 50 11.53 -10.31 11.86
C LYS A 50 13.06 -10.38 11.82
N PRO A 51 13.71 -11.01 12.81
CA PRO A 51 15.16 -11.22 12.82
C PRO A 51 15.67 -11.79 11.49
N GLY A 52 16.66 -11.13 10.89
CA GLY A 52 17.20 -11.48 9.57
C GLY A 52 16.53 -10.79 8.37
N GLY A 53 15.41 -10.09 8.58
CA GLY A 53 14.76 -9.26 7.56
C GLY A 53 15.31 -7.84 7.58
N SER A 54 15.78 -7.35 6.43
CA SER A 54 16.04 -5.92 6.23
C SER A 54 15.57 -5.47 4.86
N ILE A 55 15.28 -4.17 4.73
CA ILE A 55 14.90 -3.57 3.46
C ILE A 55 15.68 -2.27 3.24
N SER A 56 16.03 -1.98 1.99
CA SER A 56 16.69 -0.73 1.65
C SER A 56 15.73 0.46 1.75
N ARG A 57 16.27 1.64 2.08
CA ARG A 57 15.49 2.88 2.06
C ARG A 57 14.96 3.21 0.66
N THR A 58 15.72 2.87 -0.38
CA THR A 58 15.29 3.03 -1.78
C THR A 58 14.04 2.21 -2.10
N SER A 59 13.96 0.96 -1.61
CA SER A 59 12.78 0.12 -1.78
C SER A 59 11.54 0.71 -1.09
N VAL A 60 11.72 1.32 0.10
CA VAL A 60 10.65 2.07 0.77
C VAL A 60 10.20 3.25 -0.08
N ILE A 61 11.12 4.04 -0.62
CA ILE A 61 10.80 5.18 -1.50
C ILE A 61 9.99 4.73 -2.73
N PHE A 62 10.42 3.66 -3.40
CA PHE A 62 9.69 3.12 -4.56
C PHE A 62 8.29 2.63 -4.19
N ALA A 63 8.14 1.97 -3.04
CA ALA A 63 6.81 1.57 -2.56
C ALA A 63 5.93 2.78 -2.26
N MET A 64 6.45 3.80 -1.56
CA MET A 64 5.66 4.99 -1.22
C MET A 64 5.24 5.78 -2.46
N ASN A 65 6.13 5.95 -3.45
CA ASN A 65 5.77 6.60 -4.70
C ASN A 65 4.71 5.79 -5.47
N ARG A 66 4.81 4.46 -5.50
CA ARG A 66 3.77 3.61 -6.11
C ARG A 66 2.42 3.79 -5.42
N PHE A 67 2.39 3.92 -4.10
CA PHE A 67 1.15 4.18 -3.36
C PHE A 67 0.61 5.60 -3.60
N VAL A 68 1.48 6.57 -3.86
CA VAL A 68 1.07 7.90 -4.35
C VAL A 68 0.42 7.79 -5.73
N ASP A 69 1.04 7.07 -6.65
CA ASP A 69 0.50 6.87 -8.01
C ASP A 69 -0.85 6.12 -8.00
N GLN A 70 -1.08 5.29 -6.98
CA GLN A 70 -2.34 4.57 -6.75
C GLN A 70 -3.40 5.41 -6.01
N GLY A 71 -3.07 6.62 -5.55
CA GLY A 71 -3.97 7.48 -4.76
C GLY A 71 -4.19 7.01 -3.32
N VAL A 72 -3.39 6.05 -2.84
CA VAL A 72 -3.45 5.55 -1.45
C VAL A 72 -2.78 6.54 -0.50
N LEU A 73 -1.69 7.15 -0.97
CA LEU A 73 -0.93 8.16 -0.24
C LEU A 73 -0.90 9.48 -1.01
N GLY A 74 -0.78 10.58 -0.29
CA GLY A 74 -0.33 11.86 -0.81
C GLY A 74 1.12 12.10 -0.42
N PHE A 75 1.71 13.18 -0.94
CA PHE A 75 2.95 13.71 -0.39
C PHE A 75 2.91 15.23 -0.34
N ARG A 76 3.68 15.79 0.60
CA ARG A 76 4.01 17.22 0.66
C ARG A 76 5.52 17.38 0.60
N ASP A 77 5.97 18.45 -0.06
CA ASP A 77 7.37 18.82 -0.08
C ASP A 77 7.78 19.42 1.27
N ALA A 78 8.92 18.98 1.78
CA ALA A 78 9.56 19.53 2.96
C ALA A 78 11.02 19.83 2.65
N THR A 79 11.54 20.92 3.20
CA THR A 79 12.96 21.30 3.09
C THR A 79 13.65 20.99 4.41
N GLY A 80 14.81 20.34 4.35
CA GLY A 80 15.62 20.06 5.53
C GLY A 80 17.11 20.11 5.24
N LYS A 81 17.94 19.73 6.22
CA LYS A 81 19.41 19.75 6.13
C LYS A 81 20.01 18.95 4.94
N ARG A 82 19.22 18.07 4.31
CA ARG A 82 19.62 17.26 3.14
C ARG A 82 18.87 17.63 1.85
N GLY A 83 18.26 18.82 1.78
CA GLY A 83 17.50 19.29 0.63
C GLY A 83 16.00 18.94 0.68
N HIS A 84 15.35 18.98 -0.48
CA HIS A 84 13.94 18.64 -0.64
C HIS A 84 13.70 17.16 -0.36
N HIS A 85 12.71 16.87 0.47
CA HIS A 85 12.26 15.52 0.75
C HIS A 85 10.74 15.46 0.84
N LYS A 86 10.17 14.31 0.48
CA LYS A 86 8.74 14.05 0.57
C LYS A 86 8.36 13.61 1.97
N ILE A 87 7.27 14.17 2.49
CA ILE A 87 6.53 13.63 3.63
C ILE A 87 5.27 12.97 3.06
N TYR A 88 5.17 11.65 3.21
CA TYR A 88 4.06 10.85 2.73
C TYR A 88 2.96 10.79 3.78
N TYR A 89 1.71 10.98 3.40
CA TYR A 89 0.55 10.95 4.30
C TYR A 89 -0.60 10.12 3.69
N PRO A 90 -1.47 9.50 4.50
CA PRO A 90 -2.55 8.67 4.00
C PRO A 90 -3.65 9.51 3.35
N LEU A 91 -4.14 9.07 2.19
CA LEU A 91 -5.40 9.53 1.58
C LEU A 91 -6.54 8.53 1.78
N MET A 92 -6.18 7.29 2.12
CA MET A 92 -7.08 6.20 2.48
C MET A 92 -6.58 5.60 3.79
N ASP A 93 -7.50 5.13 4.62
CA ASP A 93 -7.21 4.29 5.77
C ASP A 93 -7.13 2.81 5.36
N GLU A 94 -6.98 1.90 6.34
CA GLU A 94 -6.89 0.48 6.08
C GLU A 94 -8.16 -0.09 5.41
N GLU A 95 -9.34 0.37 5.85
CA GLU A 95 -10.62 -0.09 5.32
C GLU A 95 -10.84 0.39 3.88
N GLY A 96 -10.56 1.66 3.63
CA GLY A 96 -10.57 2.25 2.29
C GLY A 96 -9.62 1.53 1.34
N TYR A 97 -8.42 1.18 1.80
CA TYR A 97 -7.48 0.44 0.97
C TYR A 97 -7.96 -1.00 0.68
N LYS A 98 -8.55 -1.69 1.66
CA LYS A 98 -9.18 -3.01 1.43
C LYS A 98 -10.29 -2.92 0.38
N MET A 99 -11.14 -1.90 0.47
CA MET A 99 -12.21 -1.66 -0.50
C MET A 99 -11.64 -1.37 -1.90
N TYR A 100 -10.60 -0.54 -1.99
CA TYR A 100 -9.90 -0.26 -3.23
C TYR A 100 -9.36 -1.53 -3.89
N ILE A 101 -8.73 -2.43 -3.13
CA ILE A 101 -8.22 -3.71 -3.64
C ILE A 101 -9.36 -4.56 -4.22
N VAL A 102 -10.42 -4.76 -3.43
CA VAL A 102 -11.57 -5.60 -3.84
C VAL A 102 -12.23 -5.02 -5.09
N LYS A 103 -12.50 -3.71 -5.10
CA LYS A 103 -13.06 -3.02 -6.26
C LYS A 103 -12.20 -3.19 -7.50
N THR A 104 -10.89 -2.98 -7.39
CA THR A 104 -9.95 -3.12 -8.51
C THR A 104 -9.96 -4.53 -9.10
N ILE A 105 -9.99 -5.56 -8.23
CA ILE A 105 -10.06 -6.96 -8.68
C ILE A 105 -11.39 -7.24 -9.38
N ILE A 106 -12.52 -6.88 -8.76
CA ILE A 106 -13.85 -7.12 -9.33
C ILE A 106 -14.02 -6.37 -10.64
N GLU A 107 -13.60 -5.11 -10.74
CA GLU A 107 -13.66 -4.34 -11.99
C GLU A 107 -12.83 -4.99 -13.10
N SER A 108 -11.66 -5.56 -12.77
CA SER A 108 -10.86 -6.30 -13.74
C SER A 108 -11.58 -7.57 -14.20
N MET A 109 -12.13 -8.35 -13.28
CA MET A 109 -12.86 -9.58 -13.62
C MET A 109 -14.15 -9.29 -14.39
N MET A 110 -14.87 -8.22 -14.04
CA MET A 110 -16.06 -7.78 -14.77
C MET A 110 -15.75 -7.29 -16.18
N ARG A 111 -14.56 -6.72 -16.43
CA ARG A 111 -14.13 -6.32 -17.77
C ARG A 111 -13.75 -7.52 -18.63
N ASP A 112 -13.03 -8.48 -18.06
CA ASP A 112 -12.40 -9.56 -18.83
C ASP A 112 -13.26 -10.85 -18.86
N PHE A 113 -14.07 -11.10 -17.83
CA PHE A 113 -14.96 -12.27 -17.63
C PHE A 113 -16.33 -11.85 -17.04
N PRO A 114 -17.12 -11.00 -17.72
CA PRO A 114 -18.31 -10.37 -17.14
C PRO A 114 -19.39 -11.36 -16.67
N GLU A 115 -19.69 -12.38 -17.47
CA GLU A 115 -20.81 -13.29 -17.16
C GLU A 115 -20.43 -14.27 -16.05
N GLU A 116 -19.23 -14.85 -16.10
CA GLU A 116 -18.70 -15.72 -15.04
C GLU A 116 -18.58 -14.96 -13.72
N THR A 117 -18.12 -13.71 -13.75
CA THR A 117 -18.01 -12.88 -12.55
C THR A 117 -19.37 -12.61 -11.93
N LYS A 118 -20.39 -12.27 -12.74
CA LYS A 118 -21.77 -12.08 -12.25
C LYS A 118 -22.34 -13.36 -11.65
N GLU A 119 -22.16 -14.50 -12.30
CA GLU A 119 -22.66 -15.79 -11.78
C GLU A 119 -22.01 -16.12 -10.43
N VAL A 120 -20.69 -15.97 -10.30
CA VAL A 120 -19.98 -16.19 -9.03
C VAL A 120 -20.47 -15.23 -7.95
N LEU A 121 -20.64 -13.93 -8.25
CA LEU A 121 -21.09 -12.94 -7.27
C LEU A 121 -22.52 -13.21 -6.77
N LYS A 122 -23.40 -13.82 -7.58
CA LYS A 122 -24.73 -14.24 -7.12
C LYS A 122 -24.67 -15.29 -6.01
N ALA A 123 -23.64 -16.13 -6.00
CA ALA A 123 -23.47 -17.20 -5.01
C ALA A 123 -23.02 -16.71 -3.63
N TYR A 124 -22.54 -15.47 -3.51
CA TYR A 124 -22.10 -14.85 -2.26
C TYR A 124 -23.14 -13.88 -1.66
N LYS A 125 -24.42 -14.03 -2.05
CA LYS A 125 -25.55 -13.26 -1.48
C LYS A 125 -25.96 -13.75 -0.11
#